data_AF-A0A2H0ZTM3-F1
#
_entry.id   AF-A0A2H0ZTM3-F1
#
_cell.length_a   1.000
_cell.length_b   1.000
_cell.length_c   1.000
_cell.angle_alpha   90.00
_cell.angle_beta   90.00
_cell.angle_gamma   90.00
#
_symmetry.space_group_name_H-M   'P 1'
#
loop_
_entity.id
_entity.type
_entity.pdbx_description
1 polymer ?
#
loop_
_entity_poly.entity_id
_entity_poly.type
_entity_poly.pdbx_seq_one_letter_code
_entity_poly.pdbx_strand_id
1 'polypeptide(L)'
;MQLSFTAAFSWLVFIVSAVAYSIESGSVSVNGNKAFDIVPDSEDVHRVVLESVREKVALSVVLKGNVAEKPHQLNFVFTDNNGLDYATYPSFDTTKKTATSSILVNKIPPALLSQERVFVYIIAADASQKKGQNLYTLLAELVPSESLRASVNYKKPLRLGALPEIHHQFNEDPQTVKPIVPLIFSAIAVALFFVLIGSWFTLVGKSLFVANEGIPFKGGFLTTIALIEFTFVKYYLGATIFTTIFYTAILAGPALVFGSKALKALTKQRTVIEAST
;
A
#
# COMPACT_ATOMS: atom_id res chain seq x y z
N MET A 1 52.99 57.26 49.46
CA MET A 1 51.80 56.48 49.08
C MET A 1 50.61 57.42 49.22
N GLN A 2 50.03 57.85 48.09
CA GLN A 2 48.71 57.39 47.60
C GLN A 2 47.56 57.99 48.45
N LEU A 3 46.55 58.71 47.94
CA LEU A 3 45.94 58.77 46.61
C LEU A 3 45.25 60.15 46.43
N SER A 4 45.30 60.68 45.20
CA SER A 4 44.37 61.67 44.68
C SER A 4 42.99 61.04 44.46
N PHE A 5 41.92 61.85 44.37
CA PHE A 5 40.96 61.83 43.25
C PHE A 5 39.85 62.86 43.47
N THR A 6 40.01 64.02 42.83
CA THR A 6 38.90 64.87 42.40
C THR A 6 38.30 64.27 41.13
N ALA A 7 37.03 63.91 41.13
CA ALA A 7 36.27 63.65 39.91
C ALA A 7 34.79 63.86 40.16
N ALA A 8 34.36 65.13 40.12
CA ALA A 8 32.96 65.49 40.03
C ALA A 8 32.63 65.85 38.58
N PHE A 9 31.50 65.31 38.12
CA PHE A 9 30.65 65.84 37.06
C PHE A 9 31.12 65.71 35.60
N SER A 10 30.64 64.64 34.95
CA SER A 10 29.98 64.73 33.63
C SER A 10 29.27 63.42 33.32
N TRP A 11 28.01 63.32 33.73
CA TRP A 11 27.06 62.34 33.20
C TRP A 11 26.19 63.05 32.17
N LEU A 12 26.62 63.03 30.91
CA LEU A 12 25.83 63.49 29.78
C LEU A 12 25.12 62.26 29.20
N VAL A 13 23.82 62.16 29.49
CA VAL A 13 22.96 61.06 29.06
C VAL A 13 22.72 61.19 27.55
N PHE A 14 23.32 60.31 26.75
CA PHE A 14 22.89 60.07 25.37
C PHE A 14 21.61 59.23 25.40
N ILE A 15 20.45 59.89 25.28
CA ILE A 15 19.19 59.21 24.95
C ILE A 15 19.21 58.97 23.43
N VAL A 16 19.80 57.86 23.00
CA VAL A 16 19.54 57.32 21.66
C VAL A 16 18.26 56.51 21.76
N SER A 17 17.14 57.14 21.39
CA SER A 17 15.89 56.41 21.14
C SER A 17 16.11 55.50 19.93
N ALA A 18 16.37 54.22 20.18
CA ALA A 18 16.40 53.21 19.14
C ALA A 18 14.95 52.93 18.71
N VAL A 19 14.54 53.56 17.61
CA VAL A 19 13.22 53.33 17.01
C VAL A 19 13.29 52.03 16.20
N ALA A 20 12.68 50.98 16.73
CA ALA A 20 12.53 49.70 16.04
C ALA A 20 11.61 49.82 14.83
N TYR A 21 11.83 48.99 13.81
CA TYR A 21 10.92 48.92 12.66
C TYR A 21 9.61 48.23 13.10
N SER A 22 8.49 48.90 12.86
CA SER A 22 7.14 48.41 13.11
C SER A 22 6.28 48.62 11.87
N ILE A 23 5.19 47.87 11.75
CA ILE A 23 4.23 48.06 10.65
C ILE A 23 3.27 49.19 11.06
N GLU A 24 3.11 50.20 10.22
CA GLU A 24 2.12 51.27 10.45
C GLU A 24 0.75 50.87 9.90
N SER A 25 0.76 50.37 8.67
CA SER A 25 -0.41 49.85 7.97
C SER A 25 0.09 49.00 6.79
N GLY A 26 -0.73 48.10 6.30
CA GLY A 26 -0.46 47.42 5.05
C GLY A 26 -1.76 47.05 4.35
N SER A 27 -1.68 46.59 3.11
CA SER A 27 -2.80 46.02 2.40
C SER A 27 -2.34 44.87 1.54
N VAL A 28 -3.16 43.83 1.50
CA VAL A 28 -3.03 42.72 0.55
C VAL A 28 -4.14 42.88 -0.46
N SER A 29 -3.78 42.87 -1.74
CA SER A 29 -4.73 42.95 -2.84
C SER A 29 -4.54 41.80 -3.81
N VAL A 30 -5.65 41.26 -4.30
CA VAL A 30 -5.68 40.20 -5.31
C VAL A 30 -6.34 40.77 -6.55
N ASN A 31 -5.62 40.71 -7.66
CA ASN A 31 -6.08 41.19 -8.97
C ASN A 31 -6.56 42.68 -8.95
N GLY A 32 -5.93 43.50 -8.10
CA GLY A 32 -6.28 44.92 -7.95
C GLY A 32 -7.41 45.22 -6.97
N ASN A 33 -8.16 44.20 -6.52
CA ASN A 33 -9.15 44.34 -5.45
C ASN A 33 -8.46 44.20 -4.09
N LYS A 34 -8.69 45.17 -3.19
CA LYS A 34 -8.21 45.07 -1.80
C LYS A 34 -8.88 43.88 -1.12
N ALA A 35 -8.09 42.92 -0.66
CA ALA A 35 -8.58 41.76 0.06
C ALA A 35 -8.75 42.09 1.56
N PHE A 36 -7.74 42.68 2.18
CA PHE A 36 -7.79 43.17 3.55
C PHE A 36 -6.68 44.19 3.83
N ASP A 37 -6.88 45.01 4.85
CA ASP A 37 -5.85 45.89 5.41
C ASP A 37 -5.13 45.17 6.56
N ILE A 38 -3.82 45.25 6.59
CA ILE A 38 -2.96 44.65 7.63
C ILE A 38 -2.98 45.58 8.83
N VAL A 39 -3.56 45.09 9.94
CA VAL A 39 -3.55 45.77 11.23
C VAL A 39 -2.29 45.38 12.01
N PRO A 40 -1.52 46.34 12.54
CA PRO A 40 -0.35 46.03 13.37
C PRO A 40 -0.76 45.34 14.68
N ASP A 41 -0.01 44.33 15.12
CA ASP A 41 -0.19 43.60 16.40
C ASP A 41 -1.53 42.87 16.61
N SER A 42 -2.35 42.67 15.58
CA SER A 42 -3.53 41.81 15.69
C SER A 42 -3.16 40.32 15.59
N GLU A 43 -3.68 39.48 16.50
CA GLU A 43 -3.56 38.01 16.41
C GLU A 43 -4.37 37.40 15.25
N ASP A 44 -5.23 38.19 14.62
CA ASP A 44 -6.08 37.76 13.51
C ASP A 44 -5.28 37.60 12.22
N VAL A 45 -5.02 36.34 11.85
CA VAL A 45 -4.39 36.00 10.57
C VAL A 45 -5.45 35.98 9.47
N HIS A 46 -5.42 37.00 8.61
CA HIS A 46 -6.32 37.08 7.46
C HIS A 46 -5.94 36.07 6.37
N ARG A 47 -6.95 35.34 5.89
CA ARG A 47 -6.83 34.31 4.86
C ARG A 47 -7.30 34.83 3.51
N VAL A 48 -6.55 34.54 2.47
CA VAL A 48 -6.90 34.88 1.08
C VAL A 48 -6.85 33.63 0.24
N VAL A 49 -7.98 33.31 -0.40
CA VAL A 49 -8.09 32.17 -1.30
C VAL A 49 -7.55 32.57 -2.67
N LEU A 50 -6.71 31.72 -3.25
CA LEU A 50 -6.19 31.87 -4.61
C LEU A 50 -6.91 30.87 -5.53
N GLU A 51 -7.62 31.35 -6.54
CA GLU A 51 -8.41 30.51 -7.45
C GLU A 51 -7.64 30.16 -8.73
N SER A 52 -6.81 31.10 -9.21
CA SER A 52 -6.15 30.99 -10.52
C SER A 52 -4.68 31.40 -10.51
N VAL A 53 -3.87 30.71 -11.32
CA VAL A 53 -2.46 31.05 -11.61
C VAL A 53 -2.27 32.43 -12.27
N ARG A 54 -3.34 32.99 -12.86
CA ARG A 54 -3.30 34.31 -13.51
C ARG A 54 -3.50 35.46 -12.54
N GLU A 55 -3.88 35.19 -11.30
CA GLU A 55 -4.06 36.22 -10.30
C GLU A 55 -2.74 36.92 -9.97
N LYS A 56 -2.86 38.20 -9.63
CA LYS A 56 -1.75 39.04 -9.21
C LYS A 56 -1.93 39.36 -7.73
N VAL A 57 -1.04 38.86 -6.90
CA VAL A 57 -1.00 39.16 -5.46
C VAL A 57 -0.10 40.38 -5.29
N ALA A 58 -0.68 41.48 -4.83
CA ALA A 58 0.05 42.70 -4.50
C ALA A 58 0.03 42.92 -2.98
N LEU A 59 1.24 42.95 -2.42
CA LEU A 59 1.52 43.20 -1.01
C LEU A 59 2.08 44.61 -0.88
N SER A 60 1.46 45.44 -0.06
CA SER A 60 1.92 46.79 0.23
C SER A 60 1.97 46.99 1.73
N VAL A 61 3.13 47.34 2.28
CA VAL A 61 3.31 47.54 3.73
C VAL A 61 4.05 48.85 3.98
N VAL A 62 3.49 49.69 4.84
CA VAL A 62 4.07 50.94 5.29
C VAL A 62 4.85 50.67 6.58
N LEU A 63 6.14 51.00 6.56
CA LEU A 63 7.04 50.79 7.69
C LEU A 63 7.15 52.07 8.53
N LYS A 64 7.04 51.92 9.85
CA LYS A 64 7.26 52.96 10.87
C LYS A 64 8.56 52.71 11.61
N GLY A 65 9.41 53.72 11.74
CA GLY A 65 10.74 53.61 12.34
C GLY A 65 11.73 54.67 11.85
N ASN A 66 13.04 54.43 12.04
CA ASN A 66 14.11 55.20 11.40
C ASN A 66 14.22 54.84 9.90
N VAL A 67 13.18 55.18 9.13
CA VAL A 67 13.03 54.80 7.72
C VAL A 67 13.51 55.93 6.79
N ALA A 68 14.57 56.65 7.17
CA ALA A 68 15.14 57.69 6.32
C ALA A 68 15.79 57.09 5.05
N GLU A 69 16.29 55.85 5.15
CA GLU A 69 16.86 55.07 4.07
C GLU A 69 16.15 53.71 3.94
N LYS A 70 16.31 53.05 2.78
CA LYS A 70 15.78 51.71 2.53
C LYS A 70 16.46 50.73 3.52
N PRO A 71 15.70 49.88 4.25
CA PRO A 71 16.30 48.86 5.12
C PRO A 71 17.28 47.96 4.35
N HIS A 72 18.40 47.60 4.97
CA HIS A 72 19.43 46.76 4.33
C HIS A 72 18.89 45.39 3.90
N GLN A 73 18.04 44.77 4.72
CA GLN A 73 17.30 43.58 4.37
C GLN A 73 15.80 43.90 4.37
N LEU A 74 15.15 43.70 3.24
CA LEU A 74 13.71 43.89 3.10
C LEU A 74 13.17 42.87 2.10
N ASN A 75 12.50 41.83 2.60
CA ASN A 75 11.99 40.73 1.77
C ASN A 75 10.58 40.35 2.24
N PHE A 76 9.72 39.90 1.32
CA PHE A 76 8.57 39.09 1.68
C PHE A 76 8.93 37.61 1.49
N VAL A 77 8.65 36.77 2.47
CA VAL A 77 8.97 35.34 2.45
C VAL A 77 7.68 34.54 2.45
N PHE A 78 7.49 33.75 1.41
CA PHE A 78 6.42 32.76 1.29
C PHE A 78 6.94 31.43 1.82
N THR A 79 6.29 30.86 2.83
CA THR A 79 6.74 29.63 3.49
C THR A 79 5.61 28.63 3.71
N ASP A 80 5.94 27.35 3.74
CA ASP A 80 5.07 26.27 4.20
C ASP A 80 5.24 25.93 5.69
N ASN A 81 6.09 26.69 6.41
CA ASN A 81 6.50 26.46 7.80
C ASN A 81 7.19 25.09 8.05
N ASN A 82 7.49 24.33 7.00
CA ASN A 82 8.17 23.04 7.03
C ASN A 82 9.56 23.09 6.35
N GLY A 83 10.06 24.31 6.11
CA GLY A 83 11.39 24.59 5.55
C GLY A 83 11.42 24.84 4.04
N LEU A 84 10.27 24.96 3.38
CA LEU A 84 10.20 25.45 2.00
C LEU A 84 9.93 26.95 2.00
N ASP A 85 10.98 27.73 1.72
CA ASP A 85 10.90 29.19 1.72
C ASP A 85 11.17 29.76 0.33
N TYR A 86 10.38 30.77 -0.05
CA TYR A 86 10.57 31.56 -1.27
C TYR A 86 10.53 33.04 -0.93
N ALA A 87 11.66 33.73 -1.12
CA ALA A 87 11.77 35.16 -0.86
C ALA A 87 11.55 35.99 -2.14
N THR A 88 10.81 37.08 -2.01
CA THR A 88 10.71 38.15 -3.01
C THR A 88 11.25 39.45 -2.46
N TYR A 89 11.77 40.27 -3.36
CA TYR A 89 12.36 41.56 -3.04
C TYR A 89 11.39 42.67 -3.47
N PRO A 90 10.71 43.35 -2.52
CA PRO A 90 9.83 44.46 -2.84
C PRO A 90 10.58 45.68 -3.38
N SER A 91 9.88 46.48 -4.17
CA SER A 91 10.27 47.86 -4.43
C SER A 91 9.98 48.70 -3.17
N PHE A 92 10.87 49.62 -2.84
CA PHE A 92 10.72 50.47 -1.66
C PHE A 92 10.66 51.93 -2.08
N ASP A 93 9.57 52.61 -1.73
CA ASP A 93 9.41 54.04 -1.95
C ASP A 93 9.84 54.80 -0.68
N THR A 94 10.90 55.58 -0.79
CA THR A 94 11.47 56.36 0.33
C THR A 94 10.57 57.52 0.77
N THR A 95 9.73 58.06 -0.12
CA THR A 95 8.84 59.19 0.22
C THR A 95 7.62 58.74 1.01
N LYS A 96 7.08 57.56 0.69
CA LYS A 96 5.91 56.97 1.36
C LYS A 96 6.28 55.90 2.38
N LYS A 97 7.57 55.58 2.53
CA LYS A 97 8.10 54.51 3.38
C LYS A 97 7.40 53.16 3.15
N THR A 98 6.99 52.92 1.91
CA THR A 98 6.12 51.79 1.55
C THR A 98 6.92 50.73 0.79
N ALA A 99 6.89 49.51 1.29
CA ALA A 99 7.38 48.31 0.61
C ALA A 99 6.24 47.71 -0.22
N THR A 100 6.41 47.69 -1.55
CA THR A 100 5.41 47.14 -2.46
C THR A 100 6.01 46.00 -3.28
N SER A 101 5.39 44.83 -3.22
CA SER A 101 5.69 43.71 -4.12
C SER A 101 4.45 43.29 -4.85
N SER A 102 4.57 42.98 -6.12
CA SER A 102 3.47 42.45 -6.90
C SER A 102 3.91 41.26 -7.71
N ILE A 103 3.33 40.11 -7.39
CA ILE A 103 3.75 38.81 -7.90
C ILE A 103 2.53 38.14 -8.53
N LEU A 104 2.73 37.64 -9.74
CA LEU A 104 1.76 36.75 -10.37
C LEU A 104 1.82 35.39 -9.67
N VAL A 105 0.67 34.77 -9.39
CA VAL A 105 0.61 33.45 -8.73
C VAL A 105 1.46 32.42 -9.48
N ASN A 106 1.46 32.44 -10.82
CA ASN A 106 2.32 31.59 -11.66
C ASN A 106 3.85 31.76 -11.43
N LYS A 107 4.30 32.84 -10.78
CA LYS A 107 5.71 33.05 -10.44
C LYS A 107 6.08 32.51 -9.06
N ILE A 108 5.09 32.16 -8.23
CA ILE A 108 5.31 31.46 -6.97
C ILE A 108 5.69 30.02 -7.30
N PRO A 109 6.70 29.43 -6.63
CA PRO A 109 7.11 28.06 -6.89
C PRO A 109 5.94 27.07 -6.81
N PRO A 110 5.82 26.14 -7.77
CA PRO A 110 4.73 25.18 -7.80
C PRO A 110 4.72 24.26 -6.57
N ALA A 111 5.88 24.03 -5.95
CA ALA A 111 6.00 23.29 -4.70
C ALA A 111 5.24 23.96 -3.53
N LEU A 112 5.24 25.30 -3.46
CA LEU A 112 4.47 26.07 -2.46
C LEU A 112 2.99 26.12 -2.82
N LEU A 113 2.66 26.32 -4.11
CA LEU A 113 1.27 26.33 -4.58
C LEU A 113 0.56 24.98 -4.42
N SER A 114 1.31 23.88 -4.36
CA SER A 114 0.76 22.54 -4.08
C SER A 114 0.40 22.31 -2.62
N GLN A 115 0.87 23.16 -1.70
CA GLN A 115 0.53 23.07 -0.27
C GLN A 115 -0.89 23.60 -0.03
N GLU A 116 -1.48 23.23 1.11
CA GLU A 116 -2.80 23.71 1.49
C GLU A 116 -2.79 25.18 1.92
N ARG A 117 -1.67 25.63 2.48
CA ARG A 117 -1.49 26.94 3.10
C ARG A 117 -0.09 27.44 2.82
N VAL A 118 0.02 28.71 2.46
CA VAL A 118 1.29 29.41 2.26
C VAL A 118 1.28 30.67 3.12
N PHE A 119 2.21 30.75 4.06
CA PHE A 119 2.34 31.88 4.98
C PHE A 119 3.24 32.95 4.36
N VAL A 120 2.85 34.22 4.49
CA VAL A 120 3.62 35.35 3.95
C VAL A 120 4.16 36.17 5.11
N TYR A 121 5.47 36.16 5.30
CA TYR A 121 6.16 36.98 6.29
C TYR A 121 6.81 38.19 5.65
N ILE A 122 6.87 39.31 6.39
CA ILE A 122 7.79 40.40 6.06
C ILE A 122 9.01 40.33 6.96
N ILE A 123 10.17 40.49 6.34
CA ILE A 123 11.45 40.61 7.03
C ILE A 123 12.02 41.98 6.70
N ALA A 124 12.15 42.85 7.70
CA ALA A 124 12.85 44.12 7.58
C ALA A 124 13.91 44.27 8.68
N ALA A 125 15.18 44.37 8.28
CA ALA A 125 16.30 44.44 9.21
C ALA A 125 17.40 45.38 8.70
N ASP A 126 18.16 45.92 9.65
CA ASP A 126 19.27 46.83 9.39
C ASP A 126 20.40 46.56 10.41
N ALA A 127 21.65 46.74 9.98
CA ALA A 127 22.85 46.57 10.80
C ALA A 127 22.93 47.60 11.94
N SER A 128 22.29 48.75 11.76
CA SER A 128 22.26 49.83 12.76
C SER A 128 21.30 49.57 13.93
N GLN A 129 20.45 48.55 13.84
CA GLN A 129 19.42 48.22 14.85
C GLN A 129 19.97 47.28 15.92
N LYS A 130 19.52 47.43 17.17
CA LYS A 130 19.91 46.51 18.26
C LYS A 130 19.27 45.14 18.04
N LYS A 131 19.97 44.09 18.49
CA LYS A 131 19.49 42.69 18.44
C LYS A 131 18.11 42.60 19.09
N GLY A 132 17.11 42.17 18.31
CA GLY A 132 15.69 42.06 18.74
C GLY A 132 14.77 43.17 18.22
N GLN A 133 15.28 44.17 17.50
CA GLN A 133 14.48 45.26 16.90
C GLN A 133 14.22 45.07 15.40
N ASN A 134 14.55 43.89 14.87
CA ASN A 134 14.27 43.52 13.48
C ASN A 134 12.82 43.07 13.33
N LEU A 135 12.17 43.48 12.26
CA LEU A 135 10.80 43.13 11.97
C LEU A 135 10.75 41.74 11.34
N TYR A 136 10.04 40.82 11.98
CA TYR A 136 9.67 39.51 11.45
C TYR A 136 8.22 39.23 11.84
N THR A 137 7.29 39.43 10.91
CA THR A 137 5.85 39.37 11.21
C THR A 137 5.10 38.68 10.08
N LEU A 138 4.12 37.84 10.45
CA LEU A 138 3.19 37.21 9.53
C LEU A 138 2.20 38.26 9.02
N LEU A 139 2.07 38.39 7.70
CA LEU A 139 1.18 39.36 7.06
C LEU A 139 -0.12 38.73 6.57
N ALA A 140 -0.03 37.52 6.02
CA ALA A 140 -1.14 36.89 5.33
C ALA A 140 -0.97 35.37 5.28
N GLU A 141 -2.10 34.66 5.22
CA GLU A 141 -2.17 33.25 4.87
C GLU A 141 -2.84 33.14 3.49
N LEU A 142 -2.08 32.67 2.49
CA LEU A 142 -2.59 32.36 1.16
C LEU A 142 -3.05 30.91 1.13
N VAL A 143 -4.27 30.67 0.68
CA VAL A 143 -4.90 29.34 0.61
C VAL A 143 -5.13 29.01 -0.87
N PRO A 144 -4.26 28.21 -1.52
CA PRO A 144 -4.53 27.71 -2.86
C PRO A 144 -5.80 26.86 -2.89
N SER A 145 -6.76 27.21 -3.76
CA SER A 145 -7.97 26.41 -3.99
C SER A 145 -7.64 25.01 -4.52
N GLU A 146 -8.57 24.06 -4.37
CA GLU A 146 -8.41 22.71 -4.90
C GLU A 146 -8.20 22.70 -6.43
N SER A 147 -8.93 23.55 -7.16
CA SER A 147 -8.75 23.74 -8.60
C SER A 147 -7.35 24.26 -8.95
N LEU A 148 -6.82 25.19 -8.18
CA LEU A 148 -5.47 25.71 -8.38
C LEU A 148 -4.42 24.64 -8.09
N ARG A 149 -4.54 23.90 -6.98
CA ARG A 149 -3.63 22.80 -6.63
C ARG A 149 -3.61 21.71 -7.70
N ALA A 150 -4.79 21.34 -8.22
CA ALA A 150 -4.92 20.36 -9.30
C ALA A 150 -4.30 20.84 -10.63
N SER A 151 -4.32 22.15 -10.91
CA SER A 151 -3.72 22.72 -12.11
C SER A 151 -2.19 22.77 -12.07
N VAL A 152 -1.60 22.72 -10.86
CA VAL A 152 -0.15 22.76 -10.67
C VAL A 152 0.41 21.35 -10.80
N ASN A 153 1.07 21.07 -11.92
CA ASN A 153 1.75 19.79 -12.16
C ASN A 153 3.06 19.72 -11.35
N TYR A 154 2.95 19.54 -10.03
CA TYR A 154 4.09 19.33 -9.14
C TYR A 154 4.13 17.89 -8.65
N LYS A 155 5.18 17.16 -9.03
CA LYS A 155 5.51 15.85 -8.46
C LYS A 155 6.58 16.04 -7.40
N LYS A 156 6.26 15.68 -6.15
CA LYS A 156 7.23 15.70 -5.05
C LYS A 156 8.45 14.84 -5.44
N PRO A 157 9.69 15.36 -5.30
CA PRO A 157 10.88 14.61 -5.65
C PRO A 157 10.99 13.35 -4.79
N LEU A 158 11.48 12.26 -5.38
CA LEU A 158 11.74 11.02 -4.66
C LEU A 158 12.81 11.30 -3.59
N ARG A 159 12.43 11.21 -2.32
CA ARG A 159 13.35 11.34 -1.18
C ARG A 159 13.81 9.96 -0.74
N LEU A 160 15.01 9.90 -0.18
CA LEU A 160 15.48 8.73 0.55
C LEU A 160 14.59 8.55 1.78
N GLY A 161 13.77 7.50 1.78
CA GLY A 161 12.83 7.18 2.84
C GLY A 161 12.41 5.72 2.74
N ALA A 162 11.74 5.22 3.77
CA ALA A 162 11.19 3.87 3.74
C ALA A 162 10.15 3.76 2.62
N LEU A 163 10.35 2.78 1.73
CA LEU A 163 9.37 2.40 0.72
C LEU A 163 8.27 1.55 1.36
N PRO A 164 7.06 1.53 0.79
CA PRO A 164 6.02 0.61 1.24
C PRO A 164 6.49 -0.85 1.12
N GLU A 165 6.08 -1.69 2.06
CA GLU A 165 6.36 -3.12 2.05
C GLU A 165 5.65 -3.82 0.89
N ILE A 166 6.30 -4.82 0.30
CA ILE A 166 5.75 -5.60 -0.82
C ILE A 166 5.20 -6.92 -0.24
N HIS A 167 3.89 -7.12 -0.35
CA HIS A 167 3.24 -8.38 0.03
C HIS A 167 3.01 -9.25 -1.21
N HIS A 168 3.46 -10.50 -1.16
CA HIS A 168 3.16 -11.47 -2.20
C HIS A 168 1.70 -11.97 -2.04
N GLN A 169 0.88 -11.79 -3.06
CA GLN A 169 -0.48 -12.33 -3.11
C GLN A 169 -0.43 -13.73 -3.73
N PHE A 170 -0.71 -14.75 -2.92
CA PHE A 170 -0.83 -16.12 -3.39
C PHE A 170 -2.10 -16.30 -4.24
N ASN A 171 -2.05 -17.23 -5.18
CA ASN A 171 -3.24 -17.63 -5.93
C ASN A 171 -4.27 -18.26 -4.99
N GLU A 172 -5.55 -18.01 -5.26
CA GLU A 172 -6.64 -18.67 -4.54
C GLU A 172 -6.70 -20.16 -4.89
N ASP A 173 -7.01 -20.99 -3.89
CA ASP A 173 -7.24 -22.41 -4.09
C ASP A 173 -8.50 -22.64 -4.94
N PRO A 174 -8.51 -23.66 -5.82
CA PRO A 174 -9.68 -23.97 -6.63
C PRO A 174 -10.88 -24.35 -5.75
N GLN A 175 -12.06 -23.86 -6.13
CA GLN A 175 -13.29 -24.18 -5.41
C GLN A 175 -13.66 -25.66 -5.56
N THR A 176 -13.89 -26.34 -4.44
CA THR A 176 -14.34 -27.73 -4.40
C THR A 176 -15.86 -27.82 -4.19
N VAL A 177 -16.46 -28.94 -4.60
CA VAL A 177 -17.91 -29.17 -4.46
C VAL A 177 -18.31 -29.42 -3.01
N LYS A 178 -19.58 -29.14 -2.67
CA LYS A 178 -20.13 -29.44 -1.34
C LYS A 178 -20.03 -30.94 -1.05
N PRO A 179 -19.58 -31.37 0.15
CA PRO A 179 -19.34 -32.79 0.48
C PRO A 179 -20.54 -33.73 0.31
N ILE A 180 -21.76 -33.19 0.38
CA ILE A 180 -22.99 -33.96 0.22
C ILE A 180 -23.13 -34.56 -1.19
N VAL A 181 -22.64 -33.85 -2.22
CA VAL A 181 -22.76 -34.28 -3.61
C VAL A 181 -21.96 -35.58 -3.86
N PRO A 182 -20.62 -35.62 -3.64
CA PRO A 182 -19.86 -36.84 -3.84
C PRO A 182 -20.30 -37.99 -2.93
N LEU A 183 -20.82 -37.70 -1.73
CA LEU A 183 -21.35 -38.73 -0.83
C LEU A 183 -22.57 -39.45 -1.44
N ILE A 184 -23.54 -38.70 -1.99
CA ILE A 184 -24.73 -39.27 -2.62
C ILE A 184 -24.34 -40.13 -3.83
N PHE A 185 -23.47 -39.62 -4.71
CA PHE A 185 -23.02 -40.39 -5.88
C PHE A 185 -22.25 -41.65 -5.49
N SER A 186 -21.44 -41.59 -4.44
CA SER A 186 -20.74 -42.77 -3.91
C SER A 186 -21.73 -43.80 -3.35
N ALA A 187 -22.75 -43.35 -2.61
CA ALA A 187 -23.80 -44.22 -2.10
C ALA A 187 -24.61 -44.89 -3.22
N ILE A 188 -24.94 -44.16 -4.28
CA ILE A 188 -25.61 -44.70 -5.47
C ILE A 188 -24.72 -45.77 -6.14
N ALA A 189 -23.43 -45.50 -6.30
CA ALA A 189 -22.49 -46.47 -6.88
C ALA A 189 -22.44 -47.78 -6.06
N VAL A 190 -22.39 -47.68 -4.74
CA VAL A 190 -22.43 -48.83 -3.83
C VAL A 190 -23.77 -49.58 -3.94
N ALA A 191 -24.90 -48.87 -4.00
CA ALA A 191 -26.21 -49.49 -4.18
C ALA A 191 -26.30 -50.26 -5.50
N LEU A 192 -25.83 -49.68 -6.60
CA LEU A 192 -25.78 -50.34 -7.91
C LEU A 192 -24.87 -51.58 -7.90
N PHE A 193 -23.75 -51.52 -7.18
CA PHE A 193 -22.88 -52.68 -6.99
C PHE A 193 -23.59 -53.84 -6.29
N PHE A 194 -24.37 -53.58 -5.24
CA PHE A 194 -25.18 -54.61 -4.59
C PHE A 194 -26.30 -55.15 -5.48
N VAL A 195 -26.94 -54.28 -6.29
CA VAL A 195 -27.94 -54.71 -7.29
C VAL A 195 -27.30 -55.66 -8.31
N LEU A 196 -26.08 -55.37 -8.78
CA LEU A 196 -25.34 -56.23 -9.70
C LEU A 196 -25.06 -57.61 -9.07
N ILE A 197 -24.55 -57.63 -7.83
CA ILE A 197 -24.29 -58.88 -7.10
C ILE A 197 -25.59 -59.68 -6.94
N GLY A 198 -26.68 -59.03 -6.52
CA GLY A 198 -27.99 -59.66 -6.38
C GLY A 198 -28.49 -60.26 -7.70
N SER A 199 -28.34 -59.52 -8.80
CA SER A 199 -28.69 -59.99 -10.15
C SER A 199 -27.92 -61.25 -10.53
N TRP A 200 -26.60 -61.30 -10.31
CA TRP A 200 -25.80 -62.51 -10.55
C TRP A 200 -26.25 -63.70 -9.71
N PHE A 201 -26.58 -63.51 -8.44
CA PHE A 201 -27.12 -64.58 -7.61
C PHE A 201 -28.49 -65.07 -8.10
N THR A 202 -29.36 -64.19 -8.59
CA THR A 202 -30.67 -64.61 -9.12
C THR A 202 -30.56 -65.35 -10.45
N LEU A 203 -29.66 -64.91 -11.35
CA LEU A 203 -29.53 -65.46 -12.70
C LEU A 203 -28.65 -66.73 -12.75
N VAL A 204 -27.58 -66.77 -11.94
CA VAL A 204 -26.54 -67.81 -11.99
C VAL A 204 -26.54 -68.69 -10.73
N GLY A 205 -27.23 -68.31 -9.66
CA GLY A 205 -26.98 -68.72 -8.27
C GLY A 205 -26.78 -70.20 -7.93
N LYS A 206 -27.36 -71.14 -8.69
CA LYS A 206 -27.14 -72.59 -8.46
C LYS A 206 -25.91 -73.16 -9.17
N SER A 207 -25.36 -72.50 -10.18
CA SER A 207 -24.21 -73.00 -10.97
C SER A 207 -22.86 -72.41 -10.54
N LEU A 208 -22.84 -71.38 -9.68
CA LEU A 208 -21.61 -70.70 -9.25
C LEU A 208 -20.69 -71.55 -8.35
N PHE A 209 -21.27 -72.44 -7.53
CA PHE A 209 -20.54 -73.21 -6.52
C PHE A 209 -20.78 -74.72 -6.62
N VAL A 210 -20.86 -75.25 -7.85
CA VAL A 210 -21.00 -76.70 -8.05
C VAL A 210 -19.68 -77.38 -7.63
N ALA A 211 -19.76 -78.20 -6.57
CA ALA A 211 -18.65 -79.04 -6.14
C ALA A 211 -18.29 -80.04 -7.24
N ASN A 212 -17.06 -80.01 -7.72
CA ASN A 212 -16.60 -80.88 -8.81
C ASN A 212 -15.11 -81.23 -8.63
N GLU A 213 -14.60 -82.17 -9.41
CA GLU A 213 -13.18 -82.52 -9.43
C GLU A 213 -12.34 -81.26 -9.72
N GLY A 214 -11.34 -80.98 -8.88
CA GLY A 214 -10.45 -79.81 -9.02
C GLY A 214 -10.76 -78.58 -8.17
N ILE A 215 -11.69 -78.67 -7.19
CA ILE A 215 -11.93 -77.63 -6.17
C ILE A 215 -10.64 -77.00 -5.59
N PRO A 216 -9.60 -77.75 -5.15
CA PRO A 216 -8.42 -77.12 -4.54
C PRO A 216 -7.65 -76.22 -5.53
N PHE A 217 -7.63 -76.55 -6.82
CA PHE A 217 -6.97 -75.73 -7.83
C PHE A 217 -7.80 -74.50 -8.20
N LYS A 218 -9.13 -74.64 -8.31
CA LYS A 218 -10.05 -73.51 -8.55
C LYS A 218 -10.02 -72.51 -7.38
N GLY A 219 -10.10 -73.02 -6.14
CA GLY A 219 -10.00 -72.21 -4.93
C GLY A 219 -8.64 -71.52 -4.79
N GLY A 220 -7.54 -72.25 -5.05
CA GLY A 220 -6.20 -71.67 -5.07
C GLY A 220 -6.06 -70.55 -6.10
N PHE A 221 -6.63 -70.71 -7.29
CA PHE A 221 -6.61 -69.69 -8.33
C PHE A 221 -7.40 -68.43 -7.92
N LEU A 222 -8.62 -68.59 -7.38
CA LEU A 222 -9.42 -67.47 -6.88
C LEU A 222 -8.72 -66.73 -5.73
N THR A 223 -8.08 -67.46 -4.81
CA THR A 223 -7.29 -66.87 -3.72
C THR A 223 -6.11 -66.07 -4.27
N THR A 224 -5.40 -66.58 -5.28
CA THR A 224 -4.30 -65.83 -5.90
C THR A 224 -4.77 -64.56 -6.60
N ILE A 225 -5.94 -64.56 -7.25
CA ILE A 225 -6.54 -63.36 -7.82
C ILE A 225 -6.88 -62.35 -6.71
N ALA A 226 -7.52 -62.80 -5.64
CA ALA A 226 -7.87 -61.94 -4.51
C ALA A 226 -6.64 -61.31 -3.83
N LEU A 227 -5.52 -62.05 -3.72
CA LEU A 227 -4.27 -61.52 -3.18
C LEU A 227 -3.60 -60.50 -4.10
N ILE A 228 -3.71 -60.67 -5.42
CA ILE A 228 -3.23 -59.68 -6.39
C ILE A 228 -4.06 -58.39 -6.28
N GLU A 229 -5.39 -58.49 -6.23
CA GLU A 229 -6.27 -57.33 -6.03
C GLU A 229 -6.00 -56.63 -4.69
N PHE A 230 -5.79 -57.40 -3.62
CA PHE A 230 -5.37 -56.85 -2.33
C PHE A 230 -4.04 -56.08 -2.41
N THR A 231 -3.09 -56.57 -3.21
CA THR A 231 -1.82 -55.87 -3.45
C THR A 231 -2.05 -54.53 -4.16
N PHE A 232 -3.01 -54.46 -5.09
CA PHE A 232 -3.41 -53.20 -5.73
C PHE A 232 -4.16 -52.25 -4.79
N VAL A 233 -5.00 -52.77 -3.90
CA VAL A 233 -5.62 -51.94 -2.83
C VAL A 233 -4.55 -51.33 -1.93
N LYS A 234 -3.53 -52.11 -1.54
CA LYS A 234 -2.39 -51.57 -0.78
C LYS A 234 -1.60 -50.52 -1.55
N TYR A 235 -1.44 -50.69 -2.87
CA TYR A 235 -0.82 -49.68 -3.72
C TYR A 235 -1.63 -48.37 -3.72
N TYR A 236 -2.95 -48.45 -3.91
CA TYR A 236 -3.84 -47.28 -3.82
C TYR A 236 -3.76 -46.57 -2.48
N LEU A 237 -3.61 -47.32 -1.38
CA LEU A 237 -3.47 -46.77 -0.02
C LEU A 237 -2.07 -46.22 0.30
N GLY A 238 -1.10 -46.30 -0.62
CA GLY A 238 0.20 -45.64 -0.50
C GLY A 238 1.44 -46.56 -0.48
N ALA A 239 1.30 -47.85 -0.80
CA ALA A 239 2.49 -48.70 -0.97
C ALA A 239 3.35 -48.23 -2.16
N THR A 240 4.67 -48.37 -2.07
CA THR A 240 5.57 -47.94 -3.14
C THR A 240 5.45 -48.87 -4.36
N ILE A 241 5.66 -48.32 -5.56
CA ILE A 241 5.55 -49.09 -6.80
C ILE A 241 6.46 -50.33 -6.82
N PHE A 242 7.67 -50.25 -6.26
CA PHE A 242 8.59 -51.39 -6.20
C PHE A 242 8.09 -52.51 -5.29
N THR A 243 7.45 -52.17 -4.16
CA THR A 243 6.84 -53.19 -3.30
C THR A 243 5.67 -53.87 -4.00
N THR A 244 4.82 -53.12 -4.70
CA THR A 244 3.70 -53.66 -5.49
C THR A 244 4.21 -54.61 -6.57
N ILE A 245 5.20 -54.18 -7.36
CA ILE A 245 5.80 -55.03 -8.41
C ILE A 245 6.39 -56.31 -7.80
N PHE A 246 7.12 -56.21 -6.70
CA PHE A 246 7.73 -57.35 -6.04
C PHE A 246 6.68 -58.37 -5.54
N TYR A 247 5.65 -57.91 -4.83
CA TYR A 247 4.59 -58.80 -4.33
C TYR A 247 3.77 -59.41 -5.47
N THR A 248 3.43 -58.64 -6.50
CA THR A 248 2.73 -59.16 -7.67
C THR A 248 3.59 -60.16 -8.44
N ALA A 249 4.91 -59.94 -8.56
CA ALA A 249 5.83 -60.88 -9.19
C ALA A 249 5.91 -62.22 -8.42
N ILE A 250 5.92 -62.17 -7.08
CA ILE A 250 5.87 -63.38 -6.25
C ILE A 250 4.54 -64.11 -6.44
N LEU A 251 3.41 -63.38 -6.45
CA LEU A 251 2.07 -63.95 -6.63
C LEU A 251 1.83 -64.51 -8.04
N ALA A 252 2.56 -64.03 -9.05
CA ALA A 252 2.44 -64.50 -10.43
C ALA A 252 2.77 -66.00 -10.57
N GLY A 253 3.78 -66.50 -9.86
CA GLY A 253 4.15 -67.93 -9.89
C GLY A 253 3.00 -68.85 -9.47
N PRO A 254 2.48 -68.71 -8.24
CA PRO A 254 1.29 -69.44 -7.78
C PRO A 254 0.07 -69.22 -8.67
N ALA A 255 -0.19 -67.99 -9.13
CA ALA A 255 -1.33 -67.68 -9.99
C ALA A 255 -1.28 -68.47 -11.32
N LEU A 256 -0.10 -68.59 -11.94
CA LEU A 256 0.08 -69.37 -13.17
C LEU A 256 -0.09 -70.88 -12.94
N VAL A 257 0.44 -71.41 -11.83
CA VAL A 257 0.33 -72.84 -11.51
C VAL A 257 -1.11 -73.22 -11.18
N PHE A 258 -1.78 -72.49 -10.29
CA PHE A 258 -3.17 -72.76 -9.94
C PHE A 258 -4.12 -72.44 -11.09
N GLY A 259 -3.90 -71.36 -11.82
CA GLY A 259 -4.69 -70.98 -12.99
C GLY A 259 -4.62 -72.00 -14.12
N SER A 260 -3.42 -72.45 -14.49
CA SER A 260 -3.28 -73.47 -15.54
C SER A 260 -3.95 -74.80 -15.18
N LYS A 261 -3.85 -75.25 -13.92
CA LYS A 261 -4.51 -76.46 -13.45
C LYS A 261 -6.03 -76.30 -13.33
N ALA A 262 -6.51 -75.15 -12.85
CA ALA A 262 -7.93 -74.83 -12.76
C ALA A 262 -8.60 -74.80 -14.13
N LEU A 263 -7.99 -74.12 -15.11
CA LEU A 263 -8.49 -74.06 -16.49
C LEU A 263 -8.50 -75.43 -17.15
N LYS A 264 -7.43 -76.24 -17.00
CA LYS A 264 -7.39 -77.62 -17.51
C LYS A 264 -8.51 -78.51 -16.92
N ALA A 265 -8.79 -78.36 -15.63
CA ALA A 265 -9.88 -79.09 -14.97
C ALA A 265 -11.26 -78.69 -15.52
N LEU A 266 -11.46 -77.40 -15.81
CA LEU A 266 -12.69 -76.90 -16.45
C LEU A 266 -12.83 -77.42 -17.89
N THR A 267 -11.75 -77.45 -18.67
CA THR A 267 -11.77 -78.01 -20.03
C THR A 267 -12.13 -79.49 -20.02
N LYS A 268 -11.55 -80.29 -19.11
CA LYS A 268 -11.87 -81.72 -18.98
C LYS A 268 -13.35 -81.93 -18.62
N GLN A 269 -13.90 -81.09 -17.75
CA GLN A 269 -15.32 -81.14 -17.38
C GLN A 269 -16.22 -80.85 -18.58
N ARG A 270 -15.87 -79.85 -19.40
CA ARG A 270 -16.62 -79.53 -20.61
C ARG A 270 -16.63 -80.68 -21.61
N THR A 271 -15.47 -81.28 -21.89
CA THR A 271 -15.37 -82.39 -22.85
C THR A 271 -16.09 -83.66 -22.37
N VAL A 272 -16.12 -83.90 -21.05
CA VAL A 272 -16.86 -85.04 -20.47
C VAL A 272 -18.37 -84.83 -20.59
N ILE A 273 -18.85 -83.61 -20.38
CA ILE A 273 -20.28 -83.26 -20.56
C ILE A 273 -20.67 -83.38 -22.04
N GLU A 274 -19.84 -82.88 -22.97
CA GLU A 274 -20.08 -83.00 -24.41
C GLU A 274 -20.07 -84.47 -24.90
N ALA A 275 -19.39 -85.38 -24.21
CA ALA A 275 -19.35 -86.80 -24.53
C ALA A 275 -20.48 -87.63 -23.87
N SER A 276 -21.19 -87.08 -22.89
CA SER A 276 -22.29 -87.73 -22.16
C SER A 276 -23.69 -87.22 -22.55
N THR A 277 -23.76 -86.28 -23.51
CA THR A 277 -24.99 -85.73 -24.10
C THR A 277 -25.16 -86.25 -25.52
#